data_AF-A0A7C1N122-F1
#
_entry.id   AF-A0A7C1N122-F1
#
_cell.length_a   1.000
_cell.length_b   1.000
_cell.length_c   1.000
_cell.angle_alpha   90.00
_cell.angle_beta   90.00
_cell.angle_gamma   90.00
#
_symmetry.space_group_name_H-M   'P 1'
#
loop_
_entity.id
_entity.type
_entity.pdbx_description
1 polymer ?
#
loop_
_entity_poly.entity_id
_entity_poly.type
_entity_poly.pdbx_seq_one_letter_code
_entity_poly.pdbx_strand_id
1 'polypeptide(L)'
;MMKQKPVQKQALAVAPKKQVQTSIQKAIIFDSGTLISFSMNGITDYIKRLKEIFKGKFLITAEVKKEIIDKPLTIKKFELEALKLKALLDEGVLEMPSSLGIKDSEITNKTNEILDIANSTFQGTKKEIHIIDAGEGSCLALSKMLDAKGIKNVLAVDERTTRLLAEKPENLIRLFEKKMNTRITVKQENFKFFSGIKVIRSAELVYVAYKKGLTGLKDKNTLDALLWAVKFKGAAISSEEIKEIKRIG
;
A
#
# COMPACT_ATOMS: atom_id res chain seq x y z
N MET A 1 -41.82 -4.01 75.32
CA MET A 1 -41.76 -4.54 73.93
C MET A 1 -41.44 -3.39 72.98
N MET A 2 -40.17 -3.21 72.62
CA MET A 2 -39.75 -2.25 71.58
C MET A 2 -39.17 -3.03 70.39
N LYS A 3 -39.82 -2.90 69.23
CA LYS A 3 -39.45 -3.56 67.98
C LYS A 3 -38.34 -2.78 67.28
N GLN A 4 -37.19 -3.42 67.05
CA GLN A 4 -36.14 -2.88 66.18
C GLN A 4 -36.58 -2.98 64.71
N LYS A 5 -36.46 -1.88 63.96
CA LYS A 5 -36.67 -1.83 62.50
C LYS A 5 -35.39 -2.26 61.77
N PRO A 6 -35.48 -3.04 60.67
CA PRO A 6 -34.30 -3.41 59.89
C PRO A 6 -33.89 -2.27 58.94
N VAL A 7 -32.58 -2.07 58.83
CA VAL A 7 -31.92 -1.08 57.97
C VAL A 7 -31.92 -1.57 56.51
N GLN A 8 -32.48 -0.78 55.60
CA GLN A 8 -32.45 -1.03 54.16
C GLN A 8 -31.07 -0.67 53.58
N LYS A 9 -30.36 -1.64 53.01
CA LYS A 9 -29.17 -1.40 52.18
C LYS A 9 -29.60 -0.94 50.78
N GLN A 10 -29.28 0.30 50.42
CA GLN A 10 -29.40 0.80 49.06
C GLN A 10 -28.40 0.08 48.15
N ALA A 11 -28.91 -0.57 47.09
CA ALA A 11 -28.10 -1.14 46.04
C ALA A 11 -27.62 -0.02 45.09
N LEU A 12 -26.31 0.22 45.07
CA LEU A 12 -25.66 1.09 44.08
C LEU A 12 -25.81 0.48 42.69
N ALA A 13 -26.56 1.14 41.82
CA ALA A 13 -26.67 0.79 40.41
C ALA A 13 -25.32 1.00 39.70
N VAL A 14 -24.68 -0.09 39.30
CA VAL A 14 -23.47 -0.06 38.47
C VAL A 14 -23.89 0.30 37.04
N ALA A 15 -23.52 1.49 36.60
CA ALA A 15 -23.73 1.94 35.23
C ALA A 15 -23.07 0.97 34.22
N PRO A 16 -23.72 0.65 33.08
CA PRO A 16 -23.13 -0.24 32.09
C PRO A 16 -21.90 0.41 31.47
N LYS A 17 -20.73 -0.25 31.64
CA LYS A 17 -19.50 0.11 30.93
C LYS A 17 -19.78 0.03 29.43
N LYS A 18 -19.78 1.18 28.75
CA LYS A 18 -19.75 1.24 27.27
C LYS A 18 -18.56 0.41 26.80
N GLN A 19 -18.84 -0.73 26.17
CA GLN A 19 -17.84 -1.47 25.42
C GLN A 19 -17.37 -0.58 24.27
N VAL A 20 -16.15 -0.04 24.39
CA VAL A 20 -15.49 0.61 23.26
C VAL A 20 -15.15 -0.49 22.28
N GLN A 21 -16.00 -0.66 21.28
CA GLN A 21 -15.75 -1.56 20.16
C GLN A 21 -14.61 -0.95 19.35
N THR A 22 -13.37 -1.30 19.68
CA THR A 22 -12.18 -0.90 18.92
C THR A 22 -12.22 -1.63 17.58
N SER A 23 -12.89 -1.04 16.59
CA SER A 23 -12.85 -1.53 15.22
C SER A 23 -11.38 -1.61 14.79
N ILE A 24 -10.89 -2.80 14.44
CA ILE A 24 -9.54 -2.97 13.89
C ILE A 24 -9.42 -2.07 12.67
N GLN A 25 -8.59 -1.03 12.77
CA GLN A 25 -8.34 -0.11 11.67
C GLN A 25 -7.60 -0.86 10.56
N LYS A 26 -8.01 -0.59 9.31
CA LYS A 26 -7.41 -1.17 8.10
C LYS A 26 -6.92 -0.07 7.19
N ALA A 27 -5.79 -0.30 6.52
CA ALA A 27 -5.23 0.64 5.56
C ALA A 27 -4.72 -0.05 4.29
N ILE A 28 -4.77 0.66 3.17
CA ILE A 28 -3.99 0.37 1.97
C ILE A 28 -3.04 1.54 1.77
N ILE A 29 -1.74 1.28 1.68
CA ILE A 29 -0.74 2.29 1.34
C ILE A 29 -0.50 2.20 -0.15
N PHE A 30 -0.57 3.30 -0.88
CA PHE A 30 -0.33 3.32 -2.32
C PHE A 30 1.05 3.88 -2.63
N ASP A 31 1.80 3.16 -3.47
CA ASP A 31 2.98 3.70 -4.13
C ASP A 31 2.60 4.57 -5.33
N SER A 32 3.60 5.27 -5.87
CA SER A 32 3.44 6.09 -7.06
C SER A 32 3.06 5.27 -8.28
N GLY A 33 3.69 4.11 -8.48
CA GLY A 33 3.48 3.23 -9.64
C GLY A 33 2.02 2.80 -9.80
N THR A 34 1.39 2.36 -8.71
CA THR A 34 -0.02 1.95 -8.69
C THR A 34 -0.92 3.13 -9.08
N LEU A 35 -0.75 4.31 -8.48
CA LEU A 35 -1.62 5.46 -8.74
C LEU A 35 -1.43 6.04 -10.15
N ILE A 36 -0.19 6.06 -10.64
CA ILE A 36 0.14 6.43 -12.01
C ILE A 36 -0.55 5.46 -12.99
N SER A 37 -0.46 4.15 -12.75
CA SER A 37 -1.10 3.13 -13.58
C SER A 37 -2.62 3.33 -13.68
N PHE A 38 -3.30 3.64 -12.57
CA PHE A 38 -4.73 3.96 -12.57
C PHE A 38 -5.04 5.26 -13.34
N SER A 39 -4.26 6.33 -13.11
CA SER A 39 -4.48 7.63 -13.74
C SER A 39 -4.26 7.58 -15.25
N MET A 40 -3.18 6.96 -15.71
CA MET A 40 -2.82 6.80 -17.12
C MET A 40 -3.79 5.91 -17.91
N ASN A 41 -4.55 5.05 -17.22
CA ASN A 41 -5.59 4.23 -17.83
C ASN A 41 -6.98 4.88 -17.76
N GLY A 42 -7.10 6.08 -17.16
CA GLY A 42 -8.38 6.77 -17.02
C GLY A 42 -9.36 6.08 -16.05
N ILE A 43 -8.86 5.18 -15.19
CA ILE A 43 -9.66 4.37 -14.25
C ILE A 43 -9.53 4.85 -12.80
N THR A 44 -9.08 6.08 -12.57
CA THR A 44 -8.93 6.69 -11.23
C THR A 44 -10.21 6.61 -10.39
N ASP A 45 -11.38 6.66 -11.02
CA ASP A 45 -12.68 6.53 -10.36
C ASP A 45 -12.87 5.17 -9.65
N TYR A 46 -12.17 4.13 -10.09
CA TYR A 46 -12.21 2.83 -9.42
C TYR A 46 -11.63 2.90 -8.00
N ILE A 47 -10.68 3.81 -7.74
CA ILE A 47 -10.14 4.04 -6.40
C ILE A 47 -11.23 4.57 -5.48
N LYS A 48 -12.09 5.50 -5.96
CA LYS A 48 -13.23 6.02 -5.19
C LYS A 48 -14.22 4.90 -4.84
N ARG A 49 -14.61 4.12 -5.84
CA ARG A 49 -15.54 2.99 -5.65
C ARG A 49 -14.97 1.90 -4.73
N LEU A 50 -13.67 1.63 -4.81
CA LEU A 50 -13.00 0.70 -3.92
C LEU A 50 -12.98 1.20 -2.47
N LYS A 51 -12.80 2.51 -2.26
CA LYS A 51 -12.83 3.14 -0.93
C LYS A 51 -14.19 2.94 -0.24
N GLU A 52 -15.29 3.07 -0.98
CA GLU A 52 -16.66 2.89 -0.47
C GLU A 52 -16.88 1.50 0.15
N ILE A 53 -16.32 0.46 -0.46
CA ILE A 53 -16.48 -0.92 0.02
C ILE A 53 -15.40 -1.36 1.03
N PHE A 54 -14.21 -0.74 1.03
CA PHE A 54 -13.09 -1.16 1.87
C PHE A 54 -13.28 -0.79 3.35
N LYS A 55 -14.01 0.30 3.65
CA LYS A 55 -14.25 0.81 5.01
C LYS A 55 -12.97 0.98 5.83
N GLY A 56 -11.90 1.45 5.18
CA GLY A 56 -10.59 1.72 5.78
C GLY A 56 -9.91 2.92 5.13
N LYS A 57 -8.65 3.16 5.47
CA LYS A 57 -7.88 4.30 4.95
C LYS A 57 -7.09 3.93 3.70
N PHE A 58 -7.07 4.82 2.73
CA PHE A 58 -6.15 4.74 1.60
C PHE A 58 -5.11 5.83 1.82
N LEU A 59 -3.85 5.45 1.94
CA LEU A 59 -2.78 6.31 2.41
C LEU A 59 -1.74 6.51 1.31
N ILE A 60 -1.20 7.71 1.24
CA ILE A 60 0.00 8.05 0.46
C ILE A 60 0.99 8.78 1.34
N THR A 61 2.28 8.72 1.03
CA THR A 61 3.32 9.49 1.73
C THR A 61 3.56 10.84 1.07
N ALA A 62 4.31 11.71 1.74
CA ALA A 62 4.71 13.00 1.17
C ALA A 62 5.57 12.83 -0.11
N GLU A 63 6.46 11.83 -0.13
CA GLU A 63 7.28 11.51 -1.32
C GLU A 63 6.42 11.05 -2.48
N VAL A 64 5.44 10.16 -2.24
CA VAL A 64 4.48 9.73 -3.27
C VAL A 64 3.68 10.93 -3.77
N LYS A 65 3.09 11.74 -2.87
CA LYS A 65 2.35 12.95 -3.25
C LYS A 65 3.20 13.87 -4.14
N LYS A 66 4.47 14.08 -3.80
CA LYS A 66 5.39 14.89 -4.60
C LYS A 66 5.60 14.32 -5.99
N GLU A 67 5.74 13.00 -6.09
CA GLU A 67 5.97 12.30 -7.35
C GLU A 67 4.75 12.28 -8.27
N ILE A 68 3.56 12.07 -7.72
CA ILE A 68 2.34 11.87 -8.53
C ILE A 68 1.48 13.12 -8.70
N ILE A 69 1.65 14.14 -7.84
CA ILE A 69 0.85 15.38 -7.88
C ILE A 69 1.78 16.59 -8.05
N ASP A 70 2.68 16.85 -7.11
CA ASP A 70 3.36 18.16 -7.07
C ASP A 70 4.30 18.37 -8.27
N LYS A 71 5.14 17.38 -8.62
CA LYS A 71 5.98 17.46 -9.83
C LYS A 71 5.13 17.45 -11.10
N PRO A 72 4.19 16.50 -11.32
CA PRO A 72 3.44 16.44 -12.57
C PRO A 72 2.56 17.66 -12.85
N LEU A 73 2.06 18.36 -11.82
CA LEU A 73 1.33 19.63 -11.99
C LEU A 73 2.16 20.72 -12.70
N THR A 74 3.48 20.68 -12.57
CA THR A 74 4.38 21.64 -13.24
C THR A 74 4.65 21.27 -14.71
N ILE A 75 4.25 20.07 -15.15
CA ILE A 75 4.54 19.54 -16.48
C ILE A 75 3.24 19.45 -17.27
N LYS A 76 3.09 20.27 -18.30
CA LYS A 76 1.85 20.35 -19.11
C LYS A 76 1.36 19.01 -19.66
N LYS A 77 2.27 18.10 -20.01
CA LYS A 77 1.92 16.75 -20.48
C LYS A 77 1.17 15.91 -19.44
N PHE A 78 1.41 16.11 -18.15
CA PHE A 78 0.90 15.27 -17.05
C PHE A 78 -0.03 16.01 -16.10
N GLU A 79 -0.36 17.27 -16.41
CA GLU A 79 -1.15 18.15 -15.55
C GLU A 79 -2.54 17.58 -15.27
N LEU A 80 -3.18 16.95 -16.27
CA LEU A 80 -4.51 16.36 -16.13
C LEU A 80 -4.51 15.15 -15.19
N GLU A 81 -3.54 14.24 -15.34
CA GLU A 81 -3.37 13.08 -14.48
C GLU A 81 -3.11 13.49 -13.03
N ALA A 82 -2.31 14.54 -12.84
CA ALA A 82 -2.00 15.11 -11.54
C ALA A 82 -3.24 15.72 -10.89
N LEU A 83 -4.05 16.47 -11.64
CA LEU A 83 -5.31 17.07 -11.16
C LEU A 83 -6.31 16.01 -10.71
N LYS A 84 -6.43 14.89 -11.45
CA LYS A 84 -7.30 13.77 -11.07
C LYS A 84 -6.87 13.13 -9.75
N LEU A 85 -5.57 12.94 -9.56
CA LEU A 85 -5.02 12.39 -8.31
C LEU A 85 -5.13 13.38 -7.15
N LYS A 86 -4.93 14.68 -7.41
CA LYS A 86 -5.15 15.74 -6.43
C LYS A 86 -6.61 15.77 -5.97
N ALA A 87 -7.57 15.61 -6.88
CA ALA A 87 -8.99 15.52 -6.51
C ALA A 87 -9.28 14.37 -5.54
N LEU A 88 -8.65 13.20 -5.72
CA LEU A 88 -8.80 12.09 -4.75
C LEU A 88 -8.29 12.47 -3.34
N LEU A 89 -7.22 13.24 -3.26
CA LEU A 89 -6.66 13.71 -1.99
C LEU A 89 -7.55 14.78 -1.35
N ASP A 90 -8.01 15.76 -2.14
CA ASP A 90 -8.87 16.85 -1.68
C ASP A 90 -10.25 16.33 -1.20
N GLU A 91 -10.78 15.29 -1.85
CA GLU A 91 -12.03 14.61 -1.48
C GLU A 91 -11.88 13.67 -0.26
N GLY A 92 -10.66 13.45 0.24
CA GLY A 92 -10.39 12.54 1.37
C GLY A 92 -10.49 11.06 1.00
N VAL A 93 -10.49 10.72 -0.30
CA VAL A 93 -10.41 9.33 -0.76
C VAL A 93 -9.01 8.79 -0.45
N LEU A 94 -7.98 9.52 -0.89
CA LEU A 94 -6.60 9.37 -0.43
C LEU A 94 -6.37 10.27 0.78
N GLU A 95 -5.60 9.79 1.75
CA GLU A 95 -5.34 10.50 3.01
C GLU A 95 -3.84 10.50 3.32
N MET A 96 -3.36 11.55 3.99
CA MET A 96 -2.00 11.60 4.52
C MET A 96 -1.89 10.83 5.84
N PRO A 97 -0.69 10.34 6.22
CA PRO A 97 -0.49 9.58 7.45
C PRO A 97 -0.75 10.38 8.74
N SER A 98 -0.72 11.72 8.63
CA SER A 98 -1.12 12.64 9.70
C SER A 98 -2.55 12.37 10.20
N SER A 99 -3.44 11.85 9.34
CA SER A 99 -4.80 11.41 9.72
C SER A 99 -4.83 10.23 10.70
N LEU A 100 -3.69 9.57 10.93
CA LEU A 100 -3.45 8.50 11.90
C LEU A 100 -2.47 8.91 13.01
N GLY A 101 -2.17 10.20 13.12
CA GLY A 101 -1.21 10.73 14.09
C GLY A 101 0.21 10.26 13.82
N ILE A 102 0.57 10.03 12.56
CA ILE A 102 1.95 9.75 12.13
C ILE A 102 2.51 11.03 11.52
N LYS A 103 3.65 11.49 12.03
CA LYS A 103 4.32 12.70 11.52
C LYS A 103 5.21 12.36 10.33
N ASP A 104 5.29 13.28 9.37
CA ASP A 104 6.14 13.09 8.19
C ASP A 104 7.62 12.94 8.56
N SER A 105 8.10 13.63 9.60
CA SER A 105 9.49 13.49 10.07
C SER A 105 9.82 12.08 10.57
N GLU A 106 8.87 11.40 11.21
CA GLU A 106 9.03 10.01 11.65
C GLU A 106 9.12 9.07 10.43
N ILE A 107 8.31 9.32 9.40
CA ILE A 107 8.35 8.57 8.15
C ILE A 107 9.69 8.80 7.45
N THR A 108 10.17 10.04 7.34
CA THR A 108 11.45 10.37 6.70
C THR A 108 12.62 9.66 7.37
N ASN A 109 12.68 9.70 8.71
CA ASN A 109 13.74 9.01 9.45
C ASN A 109 13.73 7.50 9.19
N LYS A 110 12.53 6.89 9.23
CA LYS A 110 12.38 5.46 8.96
C LYS A 110 12.63 5.10 7.49
N THR A 111 12.34 6.02 6.58
CA THR A 111 12.64 5.89 5.14
C THR A 111 14.14 5.81 4.92
N ASN A 112 14.92 6.72 5.51
CA ASN A 112 16.38 6.70 5.37
C ASN A 112 16.98 5.39 5.89
N GLU A 113 16.54 4.92 7.06
CA GLU A 113 16.95 3.62 7.60
C GLU A 113 16.62 2.47 6.62
N ILE A 114 15.41 2.48 6.04
CA ILE A 114 14.99 1.48 5.06
C ILE A 114 15.86 1.53 3.79
N LEU A 115 16.15 2.72 3.27
CA LEU A 115 16.96 2.90 2.07
C LEU A 115 18.39 2.41 2.30
N ASP A 116 18.99 2.76 3.43
CA ASP A 116 20.34 2.32 3.80
C ASP A 116 20.41 0.80 3.89
N ILE A 117 19.44 0.17 4.56
CA ILE A 117 19.38 -1.29 4.66
C ILE A 117 19.14 -1.91 3.28
N ALA A 118 18.14 -1.46 2.54
CA ALA A 118 17.76 -2.05 1.25
C ALA A 118 18.90 -1.97 0.25
N ASN A 119 19.45 -0.77 0.04
CA ASN A 119 20.47 -0.54 -0.97
C ASN A 119 21.83 -1.12 -0.58
N SER A 120 22.08 -1.38 0.72
CA SER A 120 23.27 -2.11 1.17
C SER A 120 23.10 -3.63 1.25
N THR A 121 21.91 -4.16 0.98
CA THR A 121 21.60 -5.61 1.12
C THR A 121 22.28 -6.45 0.04
N PHE A 122 22.35 -5.95 -1.19
CA PHE A 122 22.87 -6.71 -2.32
C PHE A 122 24.08 -5.98 -2.93
N GLN A 123 25.15 -6.73 -3.17
CA GLN A 123 26.42 -6.21 -3.66
C GLN A 123 26.83 -6.92 -4.94
N GLY A 124 27.15 -6.14 -5.97
CA GLY A 124 27.82 -6.63 -7.18
C GLY A 124 29.34 -6.71 -6.97
N THR A 125 30.11 -6.85 -8.05
CA THR A 125 31.57 -7.05 -8.00
C THR A 125 32.32 -5.94 -7.24
N LYS A 126 31.82 -4.69 -7.26
CA LYS A 126 32.53 -3.52 -6.68
C LYS A 126 31.64 -2.50 -5.97
N LYS A 127 30.32 -2.62 -6.08
CA LYS A 127 29.38 -1.63 -5.55
C LYS A 127 28.10 -2.27 -5.06
N GLU A 128 27.50 -1.62 -4.09
CA GLU A 128 26.13 -1.86 -3.67
C GLU A 128 25.17 -1.61 -4.83
N ILE A 129 24.10 -2.39 -4.87
CA ILE A 129 23.08 -2.30 -5.89
C ILE A 129 22.00 -1.38 -5.34
N HIS A 130 21.69 -0.32 -6.07
CA HIS A 130 20.52 0.49 -5.79
C HIS A 130 19.25 -0.29 -6.17
N ILE A 131 18.33 -0.46 -5.23
CA ILE A 131 17.17 -1.36 -5.33
C ILE A 131 15.87 -0.58 -5.27
N ILE A 132 15.78 0.37 -4.34
CA ILE A 132 14.56 1.15 -4.10
C ILE A 132 14.88 2.63 -3.89
N ASP A 133 13.93 3.47 -4.27
CA ASP A 133 13.95 4.92 -4.12
C ASP A 133 13.10 5.40 -2.93
N ALA A 134 13.21 6.69 -2.61
CA ALA A 134 12.52 7.29 -1.46
C ALA A 134 10.99 7.12 -1.49
N GLY A 135 10.37 7.10 -2.68
CA GLY A 135 8.94 6.82 -2.83
C GLY A 135 8.58 5.46 -2.25
N GLU A 136 9.22 4.39 -2.73
CA GLU A 136 9.02 3.01 -2.28
C GLU A 136 9.43 2.83 -0.81
N GLY A 137 10.60 3.37 -0.44
CA GLY A 137 11.12 3.34 0.93
C GLY A 137 10.16 3.97 1.93
N SER A 138 9.51 5.10 1.57
CA SER A 138 8.54 5.76 2.44
C SER A 138 7.26 4.96 2.63
N CYS A 139 6.82 4.22 1.60
CA CYS A 139 5.67 3.33 1.72
C CYS A 139 5.98 2.12 2.61
N LEU A 140 7.18 1.54 2.49
CA LEU A 140 7.67 0.48 3.39
C LEU A 140 7.77 1.00 4.83
N ALA A 141 8.26 2.23 5.03
CA ALA A 141 8.33 2.89 6.33
C ALA A 141 6.96 2.98 6.98
N LEU A 142 5.98 3.51 6.23
CA LEU A 142 4.62 3.66 6.71
C LEU A 142 3.99 2.30 7.07
N SER A 143 4.18 1.28 6.23
CA SER A 143 3.66 -0.07 6.50
C SER A 143 4.15 -0.61 7.84
N LYS A 144 5.44 -0.50 8.13
CA LYS A 144 6.03 -0.91 9.41
C LYS A 144 5.51 -0.11 10.61
N MET A 145 5.34 1.20 10.44
CA MET A 145 4.81 2.06 11.49
C MET A 145 3.34 1.73 11.82
N LEU A 146 2.55 1.38 10.81
CA LEU A 146 1.18 0.92 11.00
C LEU A 146 1.12 -0.44 11.69
N ASP A 147 2.00 -1.38 11.31
CA ASP A 147 2.13 -2.67 12.00
C ASP A 147 2.48 -2.49 13.47
N ALA A 148 3.44 -1.62 13.80
CA ALA A 148 3.81 -1.30 15.17
C ALA A 148 2.64 -0.68 15.98
N LYS A 149 1.71 0.00 15.31
CA LYS A 149 0.47 0.53 15.90
C LYS A 149 -0.69 -0.48 15.91
N GLY A 150 -0.49 -1.70 15.45
CA GLY A 150 -1.52 -2.75 15.38
C GLY A 150 -2.57 -2.51 14.29
N ILE A 151 -2.29 -1.66 13.30
CA ILE A 151 -3.19 -1.35 12.18
C ILE A 151 -2.92 -2.33 11.04
N LYS A 152 -3.94 -3.10 10.65
CA LYS A 152 -3.81 -4.07 9.54
C LYS A 152 -3.63 -3.30 8.23
N ASN A 153 -2.50 -3.48 7.58
CA ASN A 153 -2.22 -2.78 6.33
C ASN A 153 -1.75 -3.72 5.22
N VAL A 154 -1.85 -3.22 3.99
CA VAL A 154 -1.30 -3.81 2.77
C VAL A 154 -0.71 -2.69 1.92
N LEU A 155 0.41 -2.97 1.29
CA LEU A 155 1.12 -2.06 0.42
C LEU A 155 0.73 -2.34 -1.04
N ALA A 156 0.12 -1.37 -1.71
CA ALA A 156 -0.14 -1.40 -3.14
C ALA A 156 1.11 -0.94 -3.89
N VAL A 157 1.83 -1.89 -4.51
CA VAL A 157 3.09 -1.67 -5.24
C VAL A 157 3.10 -2.45 -6.54
N ASP A 158 3.37 -1.75 -7.63
CA ASP A 158 3.48 -2.34 -8.96
C ASP A 158 4.91 -2.74 -9.33
N GLU A 159 5.92 -2.18 -8.66
CA GLU A 159 7.33 -2.44 -8.95
C GLU A 159 7.78 -3.82 -8.44
N ARG A 160 8.46 -4.57 -9.33
CA ARG A 160 8.82 -5.97 -9.09
C ARG A 160 9.83 -6.14 -7.96
N THR A 161 10.81 -5.27 -7.91
CA THR A 161 11.97 -5.33 -7.02
C THR A 161 11.55 -5.10 -5.57
N THR A 162 10.81 -4.03 -5.30
CA THR A 162 10.19 -3.69 -4.01
C THR A 162 9.27 -4.81 -3.53
N ARG A 163 8.44 -5.37 -4.42
CA ARG A 163 7.59 -6.51 -4.08
C ARG A 163 8.41 -7.74 -3.68
N LEU A 164 9.41 -8.10 -4.48
CA LEU A 164 10.25 -9.25 -4.15
C LEU A 164 11.08 -9.02 -2.89
N LEU A 165 11.53 -7.80 -2.63
CA LEU A 165 12.24 -7.43 -1.40
C LEU A 165 11.37 -7.70 -0.16
N ALA A 166 10.08 -7.36 -0.23
CA ALA A 166 9.12 -7.59 0.85
C ALA A 166 8.67 -9.05 0.98
N GLU A 167 8.43 -9.75 -0.13
CA GLU A 167 7.82 -11.09 -0.11
C GLU A 167 8.83 -12.24 -0.05
N LYS A 168 9.87 -12.20 -0.92
CA LYS A 168 10.85 -13.28 -1.14
C LYS A 168 12.18 -12.71 -1.67
N PRO A 169 12.98 -12.03 -0.82
CA PRO A 169 14.16 -11.29 -1.27
C PRO A 169 15.24 -12.19 -1.89
N GLU A 170 15.25 -13.49 -1.59
CA GLU A 170 16.18 -14.47 -2.19
C GLU A 170 16.03 -14.53 -3.72
N ASN A 171 14.82 -14.28 -4.23
CA ASN A 171 14.57 -14.27 -5.67
C ASN A 171 15.25 -13.10 -6.39
N LEU A 172 15.59 -12.01 -5.67
CA LEU A 172 16.31 -10.88 -6.25
C LEU A 172 17.74 -11.23 -6.63
N ILE A 173 18.36 -12.20 -5.95
CA ILE A 173 19.72 -12.67 -6.24
C ILE A 173 19.80 -13.12 -7.70
N ARG A 174 18.97 -14.11 -8.06
CA ARG A 174 18.91 -14.65 -9.42
C ARG A 174 18.55 -13.58 -10.46
N LEU A 175 17.67 -12.65 -10.09
CA LEU A 175 17.27 -11.56 -10.97
C LEU A 175 18.44 -10.62 -11.29
N PHE A 176 19.18 -10.22 -10.26
CA PHE A 176 20.35 -9.35 -10.40
C PHE A 176 21.52 -10.05 -11.05
N GLU A 177 21.79 -11.32 -10.73
CA GLU A 177 22.81 -12.13 -11.40
C GLU A 177 22.54 -12.22 -12.91
N LYS A 178 21.30 -12.51 -13.29
CA LYS A 178 20.89 -12.56 -14.70
C LYS A 178 21.01 -11.20 -15.39
N LYS A 179 20.63 -10.11 -14.73
CA LYS A 179 20.63 -8.76 -15.30
C LYS A 179 22.04 -8.20 -15.47
N MET A 180 22.92 -8.45 -14.51
CA MET A 180 24.27 -7.86 -14.46
C MET A 180 25.38 -8.81 -14.91
N ASN A 181 25.04 -10.09 -15.15
CA ASN A 181 25.99 -11.13 -15.54
C ASN A 181 27.21 -11.24 -14.60
N THR A 182 26.95 -11.10 -13.29
CA THR A 182 27.94 -11.23 -12.21
C THR A 182 27.30 -11.94 -11.03
N ARG A 183 28.11 -12.59 -10.19
CA ARG A 183 27.65 -13.09 -8.89
C ARG A 183 27.24 -11.94 -7.99
N ILE A 184 26.23 -12.18 -7.15
CA ILE A 184 25.69 -11.20 -6.20
C ILE A 184 25.93 -11.69 -4.79
N THR A 185 26.63 -10.87 -3.99
CA THR A 185 26.82 -11.09 -2.56
C THR A 185 25.67 -10.45 -1.80
N VAL A 186 25.22 -11.09 -0.71
CA VAL A 186 24.01 -10.66 0.00
C VAL A 186 24.20 -10.69 1.51
N LYS A 187 23.71 -9.64 2.18
CA LYS A 187 23.57 -9.55 3.63
C LYS A 187 22.22 -10.13 4.06
N GLN A 188 22.15 -11.45 4.25
CA GLN A 188 20.88 -12.15 4.52
C GLN A 188 20.18 -11.70 5.81
N GLU A 189 20.94 -11.19 6.78
CA GLU A 189 20.42 -10.59 8.01
C GLU A 189 19.41 -9.46 7.75
N ASN A 190 19.54 -8.76 6.62
CA ASN A 190 18.62 -7.69 6.22
C ASN A 190 17.26 -8.21 5.75
N PHE A 191 17.13 -9.48 5.36
CA PHE A 191 15.86 -10.03 4.86
C PHE A 191 14.76 -9.99 5.92
N LYS A 192 15.13 -10.27 7.18
CA LYS A 192 14.21 -10.21 8.32
C LYS A 192 13.59 -8.81 8.44
N PHE A 193 14.34 -7.78 8.08
CA PHE A 193 13.86 -6.42 8.13
C PHE A 193 12.70 -6.18 7.15
N PHE A 194 12.64 -6.85 6.00
CA PHE A 194 11.54 -6.66 5.04
C PHE A 194 10.37 -7.64 5.20
N SER A 195 10.53 -8.64 6.07
CA SER A 195 9.51 -9.64 6.34
C SER A 195 8.22 -9.04 6.96
N GLY A 196 7.09 -9.72 6.73
CA GLY A 196 5.79 -9.38 7.30
C GLY A 196 4.97 -8.36 6.51
N ILE A 197 5.57 -7.71 5.51
CA ILE A 197 4.91 -6.73 4.65
C ILE A 197 4.02 -7.46 3.64
N LYS A 198 2.75 -7.09 3.59
CA LYS A 198 1.78 -7.63 2.62
C LYS A 198 1.72 -6.72 1.42
N VAL A 199 1.79 -7.29 0.23
CA VAL A 199 1.73 -6.52 -1.02
C VAL A 199 0.47 -6.88 -1.82
N ILE A 200 -0.07 -5.90 -2.53
CA ILE A 200 -1.09 -6.03 -3.58
C ILE A 200 -0.63 -5.20 -4.78
N ARG A 201 -1.01 -5.52 -6.02
CA ARG A 201 -0.67 -4.70 -7.19
C ARG A 201 -1.92 -4.03 -7.74
N SER A 202 -1.74 -3.11 -8.69
CA SER A 202 -2.84 -2.55 -9.46
C SER A 202 -3.66 -3.65 -10.16
N ALA A 203 -3.02 -4.75 -10.59
CA ALA A 203 -3.67 -5.91 -11.18
C ALA A 203 -4.70 -6.57 -10.25
N GLU A 204 -4.35 -6.81 -8.98
CA GLU A 204 -5.30 -7.36 -8.01
C GLU A 204 -6.38 -6.33 -7.63
N LEU A 205 -6.04 -5.04 -7.56
CA LEU A 205 -7.03 -3.99 -7.30
C LEU A 205 -8.08 -3.88 -8.41
N VAL A 206 -7.68 -3.93 -9.69
CA VAL A 206 -8.63 -3.93 -10.81
C VAL A 206 -9.44 -5.23 -10.86
N TYR A 207 -8.85 -6.37 -10.49
CA TYR A 207 -9.58 -7.64 -10.33
C TYR A 207 -10.67 -7.51 -9.26
N VAL A 208 -10.36 -6.92 -8.10
CA VAL A 208 -11.35 -6.68 -7.04
C VAL A 208 -12.44 -5.75 -7.52
N ALA A 209 -12.10 -4.65 -8.21
CA ALA A 209 -13.07 -3.74 -8.78
C ALA A 209 -14.02 -4.46 -9.77
N TYR A 210 -13.46 -5.30 -10.66
CA TYR A 210 -14.25 -6.12 -11.60
C TYR A 210 -15.18 -7.09 -10.87
N LYS A 211 -14.64 -7.89 -9.94
CA LYS A 211 -15.40 -8.90 -9.18
C LYS A 211 -16.53 -8.29 -8.35
N LYS A 212 -16.39 -7.04 -7.93
CA LYS A 212 -17.39 -6.30 -7.16
C LYS A 212 -18.34 -5.47 -8.03
N GLY A 213 -18.26 -5.59 -9.36
CA GLY A 213 -19.12 -4.85 -10.29
C GLY A 213 -18.85 -3.34 -10.31
N LEU A 214 -17.70 -2.90 -9.82
CA LEU A 214 -17.34 -1.48 -9.69
C LEU A 214 -16.81 -0.88 -10.99
N THR A 215 -16.57 -1.68 -12.03
CA THR A 215 -15.98 -1.20 -13.30
C THR A 215 -16.97 -0.42 -14.15
N GLY A 216 -18.28 -0.65 -13.96
CA GLY A 216 -19.35 -0.12 -14.83
C GLY A 216 -19.44 -0.77 -16.20
N LEU A 217 -18.52 -1.70 -16.53
CA LEU A 217 -18.45 -2.40 -17.80
C LEU A 217 -18.98 -3.83 -17.63
N LYS A 218 -19.93 -4.23 -18.49
CA LYS A 218 -20.60 -5.54 -18.43
C LYS A 218 -20.07 -6.56 -19.44
N ASP A 219 -19.04 -6.20 -20.21
CA ASP A 219 -18.49 -7.08 -21.23
C ASP A 219 -17.62 -8.20 -20.63
N LYS A 220 -17.68 -9.41 -21.21
CA LYS A 220 -16.91 -10.58 -20.76
C LYS A 220 -15.38 -10.38 -20.87
N ASN A 221 -14.93 -9.50 -21.76
CA ASN A 221 -13.52 -9.18 -21.97
C ASN A 221 -13.03 -8.07 -21.03
N THR A 222 -13.90 -7.48 -20.21
CA THR A 222 -13.55 -6.37 -19.31
C THR A 222 -12.36 -6.71 -18.42
N LEU A 223 -12.37 -7.88 -17.76
CA LEU A 223 -11.28 -8.27 -16.87
C LEU A 223 -9.94 -8.41 -17.62
N ASP A 224 -9.96 -9.02 -18.80
CA ASP A 224 -8.76 -9.15 -19.63
C ASP A 224 -8.21 -7.78 -20.03
N ALA A 225 -9.08 -6.90 -20.54
CA ALA A 225 -8.71 -5.56 -20.94
C ALA A 225 -8.11 -4.75 -19.78
N LEU A 226 -8.69 -4.83 -18.58
CA LEU A 226 -8.18 -4.14 -17.39
C LEU A 226 -6.81 -4.65 -16.95
N LEU A 227 -6.60 -5.98 -16.93
CA LEU A 227 -5.34 -6.58 -16.54
C LEU A 227 -4.21 -6.23 -17.52
N TRP A 228 -4.49 -6.25 -18.81
CA TRP A 228 -3.53 -5.81 -19.83
C TRP A 228 -3.28 -4.30 -19.78
N ALA A 229 -4.32 -3.50 -19.51
CA ALA A 229 -4.18 -2.04 -19.36
C ALA A 229 -3.19 -1.69 -18.24
N VAL A 230 -3.32 -2.29 -17.06
CA VAL A 230 -2.37 -2.02 -15.96
C VAL A 230 -0.98 -2.61 -16.23
N LYS A 231 -0.89 -3.79 -16.85
CA LYS A 231 0.40 -4.37 -17.28
C LYS A 231 1.15 -3.45 -18.23
N PHE A 232 0.48 -2.90 -19.24
CA PHE A 232 1.10 -1.99 -20.22
C PHE A 232 1.39 -0.59 -19.65
N LYS A 233 0.87 -0.27 -18.46
CA LYS A 233 1.20 0.97 -17.72
C LYS A 233 2.17 0.76 -16.55
N GLY A 234 2.83 -0.39 -16.49
CA GLY A 234 3.97 -0.61 -15.59
C GLY A 234 3.76 -1.61 -14.47
N ALA A 235 2.55 -2.18 -14.31
CA ALA A 235 2.32 -3.22 -13.31
C ALA A 235 3.16 -4.46 -13.60
N ALA A 236 4.00 -4.88 -12.63
CA ALA A 236 4.83 -6.07 -12.77
C ALA A 236 4.00 -7.37 -12.61
N ILE A 237 3.29 -7.71 -13.68
CA ILE A 237 2.50 -8.94 -13.84
C ILE A 237 2.84 -9.63 -15.17
N SER A 238 3.02 -10.95 -15.13
CA SER A 238 3.27 -11.80 -16.31
C SER A 238 1.98 -12.14 -17.06
N SER A 239 2.13 -12.58 -18.32
CA SER A 239 0.98 -13.04 -19.11
C SER A 239 0.38 -14.33 -18.53
N GLU A 240 1.19 -15.15 -17.89
CA GLU A 240 0.80 -16.36 -17.17
C GLU A 240 -0.07 -16.02 -15.95
N GLU A 241 0.36 -15.05 -15.14
CA GLU A 241 -0.43 -14.54 -14.00
C GLU A 241 -1.77 -13.95 -14.47
N ILE A 242 -1.79 -13.19 -15.58
CA ILE A 242 -3.05 -12.68 -16.15
C ILE A 242 -3.99 -13.85 -16.51
N LYS A 243 -3.48 -14.90 -17.17
CA LYS A 243 -4.27 -16.10 -17.49
C LYS A 243 -4.76 -16.82 -16.25
N GLU A 244 -4.02 -16.78 -15.14
CA GLU A 244 -4.44 -17.36 -13.87
C GLU A 244 -5.56 -16.54 -13.22
N ILE A 245 -5.40 -15.21 -13.11
CA ILE A 245 -6.45 -14.32 -12.55
C ILE A 245 -7.76 -14.48 -13.33
N LYS A 246 -7.70 -14.57 -14.66
CA LYS A 246 -8.87 -14.79 -15.52
C LYS A 246 -9.57 -16.13 -15.32
N ARG A 247 -8.88 -17.15 -14.81
CA ARG A 247 -9.48 -18.46 -14.50
C ARG A 247 -10.19 -18.46 -13.16
N ILE A 248 -9.81 -17.56 -12.25
CA ILE A 248 -10.36 -17.44 -10.89
C ILE A 248 -11.55 -16.45 -10.86
N GLY A 249 -11.56 -15.47 -11.76
CA GLY A 249 -12.66 -14.51 -11.96
C GLY A 249 -13.82 -15.10 -12.71
#